data_AF-A0A349NA32-F1
#
_entry.id   AF-A0A349NA32-F1
#
_cell.length_a   1.000
_cell.length_b   1.000
_cell.length_c   1.000
_cell.angle_alpha   90.00
_cell.angle_beta   90.00
_cell.angle_gamma   90.00
#
_symmetry.space_group_name_H-M   'P 1'
#
loop_
_entity.id
_entity.type
_entity.pdbx_description
1 polymer ?
#
loop_
_entity_poly.entity_id
_entity_poly.type
_entity_poly.pdbx_seq_one_letter_code
_entity_poly.pdbx_strand_id
1 'polypeptide(L)'
;MKIACLDLEGVLIPEIWTSLAEKTGIEALKLTTRDIADYDELMGKRLELLDEHGLTLKDLQEVVATMDPLEGARDFLEWLQDQVEVIILSDTFREFAMPLIAKLGNPTMFCHSLSVDNETYRIKDYVLRQNDQKRKAVIALKGLNFRVLSMGDSYNDLSMLEEADAGIFFKPTKKIIEEFPQFPVSENYQELKCHLCLAHGFRR
;
A
#
# COMPACT_ATOMS: atom_id res chain seq x y z
N MET A 1 22.19 7.10 -7.83
CA MET A 1 20.84 7.34 -8.42
C MET A 1 19.82 7.36 -7.29
N LYS A 2 18.59 7.82 -7.53
CA LYS A 2 17.51 7.83 -6.53
C LYS A 2 16.37 6.95 -6.99
N ILE A 3 15.68 6.33 -6.04
CA ILE A 3 14.47 5.55 -6.27
C ILE A 3 13.48 5.86 -5.15
N ALA A 4 12.20 5.96 -5.49
CA ALA A 4 11.13 6.16 -4.53
C ALA A 4 10.34 4.86 -4.30
N CYS A 5 10.09 4.55 -3.04
CA CYS A 5 9.31 3.43 -2.56
C CYS A 5 8.06 3.98 -1.84
N LEU A 6 6.87 3.67 -2.33
CA LEU A 6 5.63 4.17 -1.74
C LEU A 6 4.81 3.01 -1.21
N ASP A 7 4.15 3.20 -0.08
CA ASP A 7 2.96 2.39 0.21
C ASP A 7 1.84 2.70 -0.79
N LEU A 8 0.82 1.85 -0.80
CA LEU A 8 -0.32 1.92 -1.69
C LEU A 8 -1.57 2.45 -0.98
N GLU A 9 -2.07 1.70 -0.01
CA GLU A 9 -3.26 2.07 0.77
C GLU A 9 -2.89 3.24 1.70
N GLY A 10 -3.79 4.19 1.91
CA GLY A 10 -3.53 5.42 2.66
C GLY A 10 -2.69 6.47 1.92
N VAL A 11 -1.82 6.05 1.00
CA VAL A 11 -0.90 6.95 0.24
C VAL A 11 -1.40 7.26 -1.18
N LEU A 12 -1.85 6.26 -1.93
CA LEU A 12 -2.29 6.41 -3.33
C LEU A 12 -3.75 6.00 -3.54
N ILE A 13 -4.24 5.05 -2.75
CA ILE A 13 -5.61 4.54 -2.82
C ILE A 13 -6.23 4.50 -1.41
N PRO A 14 -7.56 4.49 -1.29
CA PRO A 14 -8.21 4.23 0.00
C PRO A 14 -8.04 2.76 0.43
N GLU A 15 -8.26 2.50 1.72
CA GLU A 15 -8.25 1.15 2.33
C GLU A 15 -9.22 0.20 1.61
N ILE A 16 -8.71 -0.89 1.06
CA ILE A 16 -9.50 -1.81 0.23
C ILE A 16 -10.49 -2.61 1.09
N TRP A 17 -10.05 -3.14 2.23
CA TRP A 17 -10.90 -3.96 3.10
C TRP A 17 -12.07 -3.19 3.69
N THR A 18 -11.85 -1.93 4.10
CA THR A 18 -12.92 -1.04 4.56
C THR A 18 -13.93 -0.78 3.44
N SER A 19 -13.45 -0.49 2.22
CA SER A 19 -14.30 -0.25 1.06
C SER A 19 -15.08 -1.50 0.64
N LEU A 20 -14.47 -2.69 0.72
CA LEU A 20 -15.13 -3.97 0.50
C LEU A 20 -16.26 -4.18 1.52
N ALA A 21 -16.00 -3.95 2.80
CA ALA A 21 -17.01 -4.09 3.85
C ALA A 21 -18.23 -3.19 3.61
N GLU A 22 -18.01 -1.93 3.26
CA GLU A 22 -19.08 -0.96 2.99
C GLU A 22 -19.91 -1.34 1.76
N LYS A 23 -19.27 -1.81 0.68
CA LYS A 23 -19.96 -2.15 -0.57
C LYS A 23 -20.66 -3.51 -0.54
N THR A 24 -20.13 -4.46 0.24
CA THR A 24 -20.74 -5.80 0.43
C THR A 24 -21.74 -5.84 1.57
N GLY A 25 -21.68 -4.87 2.49
CA GLY A 25 -22.46 -4.87 3.74
C GLY A 25 -21.89 -5.83 4.80
N ILE A 26 -20.72 -6.43 4.58
CA ILE A 26 -20.09 -7.37 5.51
C ILE A 26 -19.18 -6.60 6.46
N GLU A 27 -19.77 -6.04 7.53
CA GLU A 27 -19.06 -5.22 8.52
C GLU A 27 -17.83 -5.91 9.14
N ALA A 28 -17.84 -7.24 9.23
CA ALA A 28 -16.72 -8.02 9.76
C ALA A 28 -15.44 -7.90 8.91
N LEU A 29 -15.52 -7.48 7.64
CA LEU A 29 -14.35 -7.19 6.81
C LEU A 29 -13.61 -5.91 7.23
N LYS A 30 -14.23 -5.04 8.06
CA LYS A 30 -13.58 -3.83 8.61
C LYS A 30 -12.55 -4.13 9.69
N LEU A 31 -12.48 -5.37 10.19
CA LEU A 31 -11.48 -5.74 11.20
C LEU A 31 -10.08 -5.42 10.71
N THR A 32 -9.28 -4.86 11.60
CA THR A 32 -7.90 -4.44 11.34
C THR A 32 -6.93 -5.14 12.29
N THR A 33 -5.63 -4.85 12.15
CA THR A 33 -4.61 -5.30 13.10
C THR A 33 -4.75 -4.70 14.51
N ARG A 34 -5.63 -3.70 14.69
CA ARG A 34 -6.00 -3.21 16.03
C ARG A 34 -6.97 -4.14 16.74
N ASP A 35 -7.78 -4.87 15.98
CA ASP A 35 -8.77 -5.80 16.49
C ASP A 35 -8.19 -7.22 16.62
N ILE A 36 -7.37 -7.62 15.64
CA ILE A 36 -6.68 -8.91 15.60
C ILE A 36 -5.20 -8.66 15.30
N ALA A 37 -4.35 -8.72 16.32
CA ALA A 37 -2.94 -8.35 16.20
C ALA A 37 -2.14 -9.29 15.28
N ASP A 38 -2.51 -10.57 15.23
CA ASP A 38 -1.88 -11.55 14.37
C ASP A 38 -2.41 -11.40 12.92
N TYR A 39 -1.51 -11.10 11.99
CA TYR A 39 -1.86 -10.88 10.59
C TYR A 39 -2.44 -12.15 9.94
N ASP A 40 -1.92 -13.32 10.31
CA ASP A 40 -2.36 -14.58 9.74
C ASP A 40 -3.76 -14.95 10.25
N GLU A 41 -4.04 -14.70 11.54
CA GLU A 41 -5.39 -14.83 12.10
C GLU A 41 -6.38 -13.87 11.43
N LEU A 42 -6.00 -12.60 11.23
CA LEU A 42 -6.84 -11.60 10.57
C LEU A 42 -7.17 -12.01 9.13
N MET A 43 -6.16 -12.44 8.37
CA MET A 43 -6.33 -12.86 6.99
C MET A 43 -7.12 -14.16 6.88
N GLY A 44 -6.87 -15.14 7.74
CA GLY A 44 -7.67 -16.37 7.81
C GLY A 44 -9.15 -16.07 8.01
N LYS A 45 -9.47 -15.20 8.98
CA LYS A 45 -10.85 -14.76 9.23
C LYS A 45 -11.47 -14.02 8.05
N ARG A 46 -10.72 -13.14 7.38
CA ARG A 46 -11.21 -12.44 6.17
C ARG A 46 -11.52 -13.43 5.06
N LEU A 47 -10.66 -14.40 4.80
CA LEU A 47 -10.89 -15.42 3.77
C LEU A 47 -12.08 -16.33 4.10
N GLU A 48 -12.23 -16.74 5.36
CA GLU A 48 -13.41 -17.48 5.83
C GLU A 48 -14.71 -16.70 5.58
N LEU A 49 -14.74 -15.40 5.93
CA LEU A 49 -15.90 -14.55 5.68
C LEU A 49 -16.24 -14.42 4.19
N LEU A 50 -15.23 -14.29 3.32
CA LEU A 50 -15.45 -14.27 1.87
C LEU A 50 -16.07 -15.59 1.40
N ASP A 51 -15.58 -16.71 1.93
CA ASP A 51 -16.05 -18.04 1.57
C ASP A 51 -17.50 -18.30 2.02
N GLU A 52 -17.84 -17.93 3.27
CA GLU A 52 -19.19 -18.05 3.84
C GLU A 52 -20.23 -17.26 3.05
N HIS A 53 -19.84 -16.10 2.51
CA HIS A 53 -20.71 -15.25 1.71
C HIS A 53 -20.66 -15.58 0.21
N GLY A 54 -19.89 -16.59 -0.19
CA GLY A 54 -19.74 -17.00 -1.59
C GLY A 54 -19.08 -15.95 -2.48
N LEU A 55 -18.28 -15.05 -1.93
CA LEU A 55 -17.59 -13.99 -2.66
C LEU A 55 -16.35 -14.56 -3.37
N THR A 56 -16.31 -14.40 -4.68
CA THR A 56 -15.18 -14.82 -5.53
C THR A 56 -14.20 -13.67 -5.74
N LEU A 57 -13.01 -13.99 -6.27
CA LEU A 57 -12.05 -12.97 -6.71
C LEU A 57 -12.70 -11.96 -7.67
N LYS A 58 -13.59 -12.42 -8.55
CA LYS A 58 -14.25 -11.57 -9.53
C LYS A 58 -15.16 -10.54 -8.85
N ASP A 59 -15.93 -10.95 -7.84
CA ASP A 59 -16.78 -10.05 -7.08
C ASP A 59 -15.95 -8.97 -6.37
N LEU A 60 -14.81 -9.38 -5.78
CA LEU A 60 -13.86 -8.43 -5.17
C LEU A 60 -13.30 -7.46 -6.20
N GLN A 61 -12.89 -7.93 -7.37
CA GLN A 61 -12.38 -7.08 -8.46
C GLN A 61 -13.44 -6.11 -8.97
N GLU A 62 -14.71 -6.53 -9.09
CA GLU A 62 -15.82 -5.66 -9.48
C GLU A 62 -16.03 -4.54 -8.45
N VAL A 63 -15.98 -4.88 -7.15
CA VAL A 63 -16.05 -3.89 -6.07
C VAL A 63 -14.86 -2.92 -6.14
N VAL A 64 -13.63 -3.43 -6.24
CA VAL A 64 -12.40 -2.62 -6.32
C VAL A 64 -12.38 -1.73 -7.56
N ALA A 65 -12.91 -2.20 -8.69
CA ALA A 65 -12.99 -1.40 -9.92
C ALA A 65 -13.84 -0.13 -9.76
N THR A 66 -14.81 -0.14 -8.83
CA THR A 66 -15.65 1.04 -8.52
C THR A 66 -15.00 2.01 -7.54
N MET A 67 -13.85 1.66 -6.95
CA MET A 67 -13.08 2.56 -6.09
C MET A 67 -12.17 3.44 -6.94
N ASP A 68 -11.87 4.66 -6.50
CA ASP A 68 -10.93 5.55 -7.17
C ASP A 68 -9.67 5.77 -6.33
N PRO A 69 -8.52 6.03 -6.97
CA PRO A 69 -7.34 6.55 -6.27
C PRO A 69 -7.69 7.80 -5.47
N LEU A 70 -6.87 8.11 -4.45
CA LEU A 70 -7.03 9.33 -3.68
C LEU A 70 -6.91 10.57 -4.60
N GLU A 71 -7.61 11.64 -4.26
CA GLU A 71 -7.62 12.87 -5.06
C GLU A 71 -6.18 13.42 -5.24
N GLY A 72 -5.72 13.50 -6.49
CA GLY A 72 -4.36 13.94 -6.83
C GLY A 72 -3.29 12.84 -6.80
N ALA A 73 -3.62 11.60 -6.44
CA ALA A 73 -2.67 10.48 -6.37
C ALA A 73 -2.01 10.18 -7.71
N ARG A 74 -2.80 10.14 -8.79
CA ARG A 74 -2.30 9.89 -10.15
C ARG A 74 -1.34 10.99 -10.60
N ASP A 75 -1.75 12.25 -10.47
CA ASP A 75 -0.92 13.41 -10.86
C ASP A 75 0.37 13.49 -10.02
N PHE A 76 0.30 13.08 -8.74
CA PHE A 76 1.48 12.97 -7.89
C PHE A 76 2.41 11.87 -8.37
N LEU A 77 1.88 10.68 -8.68
CA LEU A 77 2.66 9.53 -9.13
C LEU A 77 3.33 9.80 -10.48
N GLU A 78 2.60 10.37 -11.44
CA GLU A 78 3.13 10.78 -12.75
C GLU A 78 4.27 11.82 -12.57
N TRP A 79 4.06 12.84 -11.73
CA TRP A 79 5.11 13.81 -11.40
C TRP A 79 6.35 13.15 -10.78
N LEU A 80 6.17 12.19 -9.88
CA LEU A 80 7.29 11.54 -9.20
C LEU A 80 8.09 10.65 -10.16
N GLN A 81 7.40 9.96 -11.06
CA GLN A 81 8.01 9.15 -12.12
C GLN A 81 8.84 9.99 -13.11
N ASP A 82 8.48 11.25 -13.33
CA ASP A 82 9.30 12.20 -14.10
C ASP A 82 10.60 12.62 -13.37
N GLN A 83 10.68 12.41 -12.05
CA GLN A 83 11.87 12.75 -11.25
C GLN A 83 12.80 11.55 -11.03
N VAL A 84 12.25 10.38 -10.73
CA VAL A 84 12.96 9.17 -10.29
C VAL A 84 12.20 7.90 -10.66
N GLU A 85 12.91 6.77 -10.60
CA GLU A 85 12.26 5.46 -10.63
C GLU A 85 11.35 5.28 -9.41
N VAL A 86 10.19 4.64 -9.61
CA VAL A 86 9.17 4.46 -8.57
C VAL A 86 8.77 3.00 -8.46
N ILE A 87 8.73 2.48 -7.22
CA ILE A 87 8.22 1.15 -6.89
C ILE A 87 7.18 1.30 -5.78
N ILE A 88 6.04 0.64 -5.95
CA ILE A 88 5.03 0.48 -4.90
C ILE A 88 5.38 -0.75 -4.06
N LEU A 89 5.46 -0.59 -2.74
CA LEU A 89 5.70 -1.66 -1.76
C LEU A 89 4.46 -1.74 -0.85
N SER A 90 3.63 -2.76 -1.02
CA SER A 90 2.34 -2.85 -0.34
C SER A 90 2.09 -4.24 0.22
N ASP A 91 1.40 -4.34 1.36
CA ASP A 91 0.94 -5.61 1.95
C ASP A 91 -0.39 -6.07 1.37
N THR A 92 -0.91 -5.37 0.35
CA THR A 92 -2.09 -5.80 -0.40
C THR A 92 -1.83 -7.09 -1.21
N PHE A 93 -2.85 -7.59 -1.90
CA PHE A 93 -2.75 -8.75 -2.79
C PHE A 93 -2.93 -8.37 -4.25
N ARG A 94 -2.02 -8.86 -5.09
CA ARG A 94 -1.97 -8.55 -6.53
C ARG A 94 -3.33 -8.76 -7.20
N GLU A 95 -3.95 -9.90 -6.98
CA GLU A 95 -5.08 -10.42 -7.76
C GLU A 95 -6.30 -9.51 -7.68
N PHE A 96 -6.63 -8.95 -6.50
CA PHE A 96 -7.77 -8.04 -6.41
C PHE A 96 -7.40 -6.55 -6.52
N ALA A 97 -6.15 -6.15 -6.27
CA ALA A 97 -5.76 -4.74 -6.37
C ALA A 97 -5.64 -4.25 -7.82
N MET A 98 -5.48 -5.15 -8.81
CA MET A 98 -5.23 -4.80 -10.22
C MET A 98 -6.17 -3.73 -10.81
N PRO A 99 -7.50 -3.73 -10.58
CA PRO A 99 -8.37 -2.71 -11.14
C PRO A 99 -8.03 -1.28 -10.68
N LEU A 100 -7.63 -1.10 -9.41
CA LEU A 100 -7.17 0.20 -8.89
C LEU A 100 -5.78 0.57 -9.40
N ILE A 101 -4.89 -0.41 -9.48
CA ILE A 101 -3.53 -0.21 -10.02
C ILE A 101 -3.57 0.23 -11.49
N ALA A 102 -4.54 -0.27 -12.27
CA ALA A 102 -4.75 0.19 -13.64
C ALA A 102 -5.12 1.68 -13.72
N LYS A 103 -5.90 2.19 -12.75
CA LYS A 103 -6.25 3.63 -12.68
C LYS A 103 -5.05 4.52 -12.34
N LEU A 104 -4.01 3.97 -11.72
CA LEU A 104 -2.73 4.61 -11.44
C LEU A 104 -1.71 4.50 -12.58
N GLY A 105 -2.08 3.91 -13.72
CA GLY A 105 -1.17 3.74 -14.86
C GLY A 105 -0.27 2.50 -14.78
N ASN A 106 -0.65 1.50 -13.98
CA ASN A 106 0.09 0.24 -13.80
C ASN A 106 1.56 0.41 -13.35
N PRO A 107 1.84 1.14 -12.25
CA PRO A 107 3.19 1.23 -11.72
C PRO A 107 3.73 -0.14 -11.28
N THR A 108 5.05 -0.27 -11.24
CA THR A 108 5.72 -1.44 -10.65
C THR A 108 5.29 -1.59 -9.20
N MET A 109 4.71 -2.74 -8.85
CA MET A 109 4.24 -3.04 -7.50
C MET A 109 4.76 -4.39 -7.01
N PHE A 110 5.36 -4.36 -5.83
CA PHE A 110 5.73 -5.54 -5.06
C PHE A 110 4.75 -5.71 -3.90
N CYS A 111 3.92 -6.75 -3.97
CA CYS A 111 2.94 -7.07 -2.95
C CYS A 111 2.85 -8.58 -2.70
N HIS A 112 1.81 -9.03 -2.01
CA HIS A 112 1.48 -10.44 -1.78
C HIS A 112 0.59 -10.99 -2.90
N SER A 113 0.28 -12.28 -2.84
CA SER A 113 -0.58 -12.97 -3.82
C SER A 113 -1.65 -13.80 -3.13
N LEU A 114 -2.77 -14.02 -3.80
CA LEU A 114 -3.82 -14.96 -3.42
C LEU A 114 -3.68 -16.29 -4.16
N SER A 115 -3.99 -17.37 -3.47
CA SER A 115 -4.24 -18.68 -4.07
C SER A 115 -5.71 -18.76 -4.47
N VAL A 116 -5.99 -18.83 -5.77
CA VAL A 116 -7.35 -18.78 -6.31
C VAL A 116 -7.66 -20.04 -7.10
N ASP A 117 -8.87 -20.56 -6.93
CA ASP A 117 -9.37 -21.66 -7.73
C ASP A 117 -9.63 -21.22 -9.18
N ASN A 118 -9.02 -21.89 -10.15
CA ASN A 118 -9.13 -21.48 -11.56
C ASN A 118 -10.52 -21.75 -12.18
N GLU A 119 -11.33 -22.65 -11.60
CA GLU A 119 -12.64 -23.00 -12.14
C GLU A 119 -13.75 -22.17 -11.49
N THR A 120 -13.67 -22.00 -10.17
CA THR A 120 -14.71 -21.35 -9.35
C THR A 120 -14.38 -19.91 -8.98
N TYR A 121 -13.15 -19.45 -9.19
CA TYR A 121 -12.64 -18.13 -8.75
C TYR A 121 -12.71 -17.90 -7.23
N ARG A 122 -12.93 -18.95 -6.43
CA ARG A 122 -12.89 -18.87 -4.96
C ARG A 122 -11.46 -18.66 -4.49
N ILE A 123 -11.30 -17.82 -3.49
CA ILE A 123 -10.00 -17.56 -2.86
C ILE A 123 -9.76 -18.65 -1.81
N LYS A 124 -8.74 -19.48 -2.02
CA LYS A 124 -8.42 -20.61 -1.14
C LYS A 124 -7.50 -20.23 0.01
N ASP A 125 -6.55 -19.34 -0.28
CA ASP A 125 -5.49 -18.97 0.64
C ASP A 125 -4.82 -17.67 0.21
N TYR A 126 -3.90 -17.16 1.01
CA TYR A 126 -2.98 -16.09 0.66
C TYR A 126 -1.52 -16.53 0.79
N VAL A 127 -0.64 -15.89 0.04
CA VAL A 127 0.78 -16.20 -0.02
C VAL A 127 1.57 -14.93 0.22
N LEU A 128 2.19 -14.86 1.40
CA LEU A 128 3.14 -13.80 1.72
C LEU A 128 4.37 -13.93 0.82
N ARG A 129 4.82 -12.82 0.24
CA ARG A 129 6.03 -12.80 -0.59
C ARG A 129 7.28 -13.11 0.24
N GLN A 130 7.38 -12.49 1.41
CA GLN A 130 8.43 -12.69 2.42
C GLN A 130 8.10 -11.89 3.68
N ASN A 131 8.69 -12.26 4.81
CA ASN A 131 8.62 -11.46 6.04
C ASN A 131 9.33 -10.12 5.87
N ASP A 132 8.76 -9.04 6.42
CA ASP A 132 9.29 -7.67 6.39
C ASP A 132 9.63 -7.22 4.95
N GLN A 133 8.70 -7.47 4.04
CA GLN A 133 8.92 -7.35 2.60
C GLN A 133 9.26 -5.94 2.12
N LYS A 134 8.68 -4.90 2.76
CA LYS A 134 8.88 -3.50 2.40
C LYS A 134 10.32 -3.08 2.75
N ARG A 135 10.76 -3.34 3.99
CA ARG A 135 12.15 -3.11 4.41
C ARG A 135 13.16 -3.87 3.57
N LYS A 136 12.93 -5.17 3.32
CA LYS A 136 13.87 -5.99 2.54
C LYS A 136 14.02 -5.50 1.09
N ALA A 137 12.95 -4.95 0.50
CA ALA A 137 13.05 -4.31 -0.82
C ALA A 137 13.94 -3.06 -0.76
N VAL A 138 13.79 -2.20 0.26
CA VAL A 138 14.68 -1.05 0.48
C VAL A 138 16.14 -1.49 0.64
N ILE A 139 16.42 -2.51 1.46
CA ILE A 139 17.78 -3.06 1.64
C ILE A 139 18.36 -3.52 0.30
N ALA A 140 17.57 -4.25 -0.50
CA ALA A 140 18.03 -4.73 -1.80
C ALA A 140 18.35 -3.57 -2.76
N LEU A 141 17.50 -2.55 -2.81
CA LEU A 141 17.73 -1.35 -3.63
C LEU A 141 18.98 -0.57 -3.19
N LYS A 142 19.21 -0.43 -1.88
CA LYS A 142 20.45 0.14 -1.34
C LYS A 142 21.68 -0.70 -1.70
N GLY A 143 21.54 -2.03 -1.69
CA GLY A 143 22.58 -2.97 -2.16
C GLY A 143 22.93 -2.80 -3.64
N LEU A 144 22.01 -2.27 -4.45
CA LEU A 144 22.23 -1.86 -5.84
C LEU A 144 22.74 -0.42 -5.97
N ASN A 145 23.17 0.21 -4.87
CA ASN A 145 23.73 1.57 -4.81
C ASN A 145 22.73 2.69 -5.18
N PHE A 146 21.44 2.46 -4.93
CA PHE A 146 20.43 3.53 -4.95
C PHE A 146 20.34 4.23 -3.60
N ARG A 147 20.07 5.53 -3.66
CA ARG A 147 19.56 6.29 -2.51
C ARG A 147 18.03 6.16 -2.50
N VAL A 148 17.46 5.59 -1.45
CA VAL A 148 16.04 5.22 -1.38
C VAL A 148 15.26 6.27 -0.61
N LEU A 149 14.14 6.71 -1.19
CA LEU A 149 13.14 7.57 -0.56
C LEU A 149 11.93 6.71 -0.27
N SER A 150 11.39 6.78 0.94
CA SER A 150 10.21 6.01 1.30
C SER A 150 9.07 6.90 1.76
N MET A 151 7.84 6.52 1.39
CA MET A 151 6.61 7.19 1.82
C MET A 151 5.61 6.14 2.33
N GLY A 152 4.99 6.41 3.47
CA GLY A 152 3.97 5.57 4.08
C GLY A 152 3.04 6.39 4.95
N ASP A 153 2.01 5.79 5.51
CA ASP A 153 1.03 6.46 6.39
C ASP A 153 0.87 5.75 7.74
N SER A 154 1.43 4.55 7.88
CA SER A 154 0.99 3.56 8.85
C SER A 154 2.16 2.86 9.58
N TYR A 155 1.86 2.09 10.63
CA TYR A 155 2.85 1.34 11.40
C TYR A 155 3.56 0.24 10.58
N ASN A 156 2.88 -0.36 9.59
CA ASN A 156 3.48 -1.39 8.71
C ASN A 156 4.52 -0.80 7.74
N ASP A 157 4.60 0.53 7.61
CA ASP A 157 5.62 1.22 6.82
C ASP A 157 6.86 1.58 7.62
N LEU A 158 6.81 1.54 8.95
CA LEU A 158 7.86 2.06 9.79
C LEU A 158 9.22 1.45 9.46
N SER A 159 9.29 0.12 9.32
CA SER A 159 10.54 -0.57 8.99
C SER A 159 11.11 -0.17 7.61
N MET A 160 10.23 0.15 6.65
CA MET A 160 10.60 0.66 5.33
C MET A 160 11.11 2.11 5.40
N LEU A 161 10.46 2.95 6.22
CA LEU A 161 10.81 4.36 6.40
C LEU A 161 12.14 4.51 7.16
N GLU A 162 12.35 3.71 8.20
CA GLU A 162 13.59 3.69 8.99
C GLU A 162 14.80 3.21 8.18
N GLU A 163 14.60 2.27 7.26
CA GLU A 163 15.68 1.73 6.44
C GLU A 163 16.05 2.63 5.26
N ALA A 164 15.15 3.51 4.83
CA ALA A 164 15.37 4.42 3.71
C ALA A 164 16.39 5.53 4.06
N ASP A 165 16.98 6.14 3.03
CA ASP A 165 17.84 7.31 3.23
C ASP A 165 17.02 8.57 3.60
N ALA A 166 15.72 8.55 3.31
CA ALA A 166 14.74 9.48 3.86
C ALA A 166 13.35 8.82 3.83
N GLY A 167 12.68 8.81 4.98
CA GLY A 167 11.28 8.44 5.13
C GLY A 167 10.41 9.68 5.32
N ILE A 168 9.21 9.69 4.74
CA ILE A 168 8.21 10.73 4.92
C ILE A 168 6.87 10.07 5.24
N PHE A 169 6.15 10.57 6.25
CA PHE A 169 4.77 10.16 6.45
C PHE A 169 3.81 11.01 5.61
N PHE A 170 2.80 10.37 5.03
CA PHE A 170 1.70 10.99 4.31
C PHE A 170 0.40 10.75 5.05
N LYS A 171 -0.24 11.82 5.56
CA LYS A 171 -1.50 11.77 6.33
C LYS A 171 -1.56 10.68 7.41
N PRO A 172 -0.50 10.49 8.23
CA PRO A 172 -0.51 9.46 9.26
C PRO A 172 -1.49 9.81 10.39
N THR A 173 -1.80 8.82 11.23
CA THR A 173 -2.58 9.10 12.44
C THR A 173 -1.80 9.98 13.43
N LYS A 174 -2.51 10.78 14.24
CA LYS A 174 -1.88 11.61 15.29
C LYS A 174 -0.94 10.84 16.22
N LYS A 175 -1.31 9.60 16.55
CA LYS A 175 -0.51 8.71 17.39
C LYS A 175 0.86 8.42 16.75
N ILE A 176 0.90 8.15 15.45
CA ILE A 176 2.16 7.92 14.71
C ILE A 176 3.01 9.20 14.69
N ILE A 177 2.39 10.38 14.52
CA ILE A 177 3.11 11.66 14.55
C ILE A 177 3.78 11.89 15.92
N GLU A 178 3.07 11.58 17.01
CA GLU A 178 3.58 11.72 18.38
C GLU A 178 4.69 10.70 18.70
N GLU A 179 4.57 9.46 18.22
CA GLU A 179 5.54 8.38 18.48
C GLU A 179 6.80 8.48 17.62
N PHE A 180 6.70 9.04 16.40
CA PHE A 180 7.81 9.10 15.44
C PHE A 180 8.06 10.52 14.90
N PRO A 181 8.36 11.50 15.78
CA PRO A 181 8.53 12.91 15.40
C PRO A 181 9.77 13.17 14.52
N GLN A 182 10.65 12.18 14.36
CA GLN A 182 11.82 12.28 13.48
C GLN A 182 11.46 12.29 11.99
N PHE A 183 10.28 11.78 11.61
CA PHE A 183 9.87 11.76 10.21
C PHE A 183 9.08 13.03 9.86
N PRO A 184 9.39 13.70 8.74
CA PRO A 184 8.54 14.76 8.21
C PRO A 184 7.16 14.21 7.86
N VAL A 185 6.14 15.04 8.09
CA VAL A 185 4.73 14.73 7.79
C VAL A 185 4.24 15.62 6.66
N SER A 186 3.47 15.03 5.75
CA SER A 186 2.78 15.71 4.65
C SER A 186 1.28 15.47 4.76
N GLU A 187 0.47 16.52 4.80
CA GLU A 187 -0.99 16.42 4.89
C GLU A 187 -1.67 16.40 3.51
N ASN A 188 -0.91 16.63 2.44
CA ASN A 188 -1.38 16.60 1.05
C ASN A 188 -0.22 16.39 0.08
N TYR A 189 -0.53 16.08 -1.18
CA TYR A 189 0.48 15.80 -2.19
C TYR A 189 1.37 17.01 -2.50
N GLN A 190 0.90 18.24 -2.31
CA GLN A 190 1.71 19.43 -2.53
C GLN A 190 2.81 19.57 -1.47
N GLU A 191 2.48 19.32 -0.20
CA GLU A 191 3.46 19.23 0.89
C GLU A 191 4.43 18.08 0.67
N LEU A 192 3.93 16.92 0.22
CA LEU A 192 4.78 15.76 -0.08
C LEU A 192 5.81 16.10 -1.17
N LYS A 193 5.37 16.74 -2.27
CA LYS A 193 6.26 17.25 -3.32
C LYS A 193 7.30 18.23 -2.76
N CYS A 194 6.90 19.14 -1.88
CA CYS A 194 7.80 20.10 -1.24
C CYS A 194 8.88 19.41 -0.40
N HIS A 195 8.51 18.46 0.45
CA HIS A 195 9.47 17.70 1.27
C HIS A 195 10.45 16.92 0.40
N LEU A 196 9.98 16.27 -0.67
CA LEU A 196 10.83 15.56 -1.61
C LEU A 196 11.81 16.48 -2.35
N CYS A 197 11.36 17.67 -2.76
CA CYS A 197 12.23 18.69 -3.34
C CYS A 197 13.30 19.16 -2.35
N LEU A 198 12.97 19.36 -1.08
CA LEU A 198 13.90 19.82 -0.06
C LEU A 198 14.93 18.75 0.31
N ALA A 199 14.47 17.52 0.57
CA ALA A 199 15.34 16.45 1.04
C ALA A 199 16.25 15.91 -0.07
N HIS A 200 15.81 16.04 -1.35
CA HIS A 200 16.48 15.36 -2.47
C HIS A 200 16.68 16.21 -3.72
N GLY A 201 16.39 17.51 -3.73
CA GLY A 201 16.69 18.39 -4.86
C GLY A 201 15.96 17.99 -6.16
N PHE A 202 14.73 17.50 -6.05
CA PHE A 202 13.84 17.33 -7.20
C PHE A 202 13.46 18.68 -7.81
N ARG A 203 13.05 18.66 -9.08
CA ARG A 203 12.56 19.86 -9.76
C ARG A 203 11.15 20.14 -9.28
N ARG A 204 10.85 21.42 -9.04
CA ARG A 204 9.51 21.88 -8.67
C ARG A 204 8.56 21.76 -9.84
#